data_AF-A0A3G1IV58-F1
#
_entry.id   AF-A0A3G1IV58-F1
#
_cell.length_a   1.000
_cell.length_b   1.000
_cell.length_c   1.000
_cell.angle_alpha   90.00
_cell.angle_beta   90.00
_cell.angle_gamma   90.00
#
_symmetry.space_group_name_H-M   'P 1'
#
loop_
_entity.id
_entity.type
_entity.pdbx_description
1 polymer ?
#
loop_
_entity_poly.entity_id
_entity_poly.type
_entity_poly.pdbx_seq_one_letter_code
_entity_poly.pdbx_strand_id
1 'polypeptide(L)' 'MPYIFLIQQKRQILVSLLREIEWLTETDIRFKTKVEKIISEIDMFMNECANDLGII' A
#
# COMPACT_ATOMS: atom_id res chain seq x y z
N MET A 1 4.97 -19.76 7.58
CA MET A 1 4.23 -18.97 6.56
C MET A 1 4.77 -17.54 6.58
N PRO A 2 5.92 -17.27 5.93
CA PRO A 2 6.56 -15.95 5.92
C PRO A 2 5.63 -14.84 5.38
N TYR A 3 4.73 -15.19 4.46
CA TYR A 3 3.74 -14.28 3.91
C TYR A 3 2.74 -13.70 4.92
N ILE A 4 2.39 -14.42 5.99
CA ILE A 4 1.40 -13.92 6.96
C ILE A 4 1.92 -12.65 7.64
N PHE A 5 3.20 -12.63 8.01
CA PHE A 5 3.83 -11.47 8.62
C PHE A 5 3.92 -10.29 7.63
N LEU A 6 4.36 -10.56 6.39
CA LEU A 6 4.47 -9.54 5.34
C LEU A 6 3.10 -8.92 5.01
N ILE A 7 2.08 -9.75 4.81
CA ILE A 7 0.69 -9.34 4.57
C ILE A 7 0.18 -8.47 5.72
N GLN A 8 0.45 -8.86 6.96
CA GLN A 8 0.03 -8.09 8.14
C GLN A 8 0.70 -6.71 8.18
N GLN A 9 2.00 -6.61 7.90
CA GLN A 9 2.72 -5.34 7.82
C GLN A 9 2.16 -4.44 6.72
N LYS A 10 2.04 -4.94 5.48
CA LYS A 10 1.54 -4.14 4.35
C LYS A 10 0.10 -3.69 4.58
N ARG A 11 -0.74 -4.54 5.18
CA ARG A 11 -2.10 -4.17 5.60
C ARG A 11 -2.10 -3.02 6.60
N GLN A 12 -1.22 -3.03 7.60
CA GLN A 12 -1.13 -1.94 8.58
C GLN A 12 -0.74 -0.61 7.92
N ILE A 13 0.23 -0.64 7.00
CA ILE A 13 0.64 0.53 6.22
C ILE A 13 -0.54 1.07 5.42
N LEU A 14 -1.21 0.22 4.65
CA LEU A 14 -2.37 0.61 3.82
C LEU A 14 -3.50 1.20 4.65
N VAL A 15 -3.85 0.58 5.79
CA VAL A 15 -4.88 1.11 6.70
C VAL A 15 -4.48 2.50 7.23
N SER A 16 -3.21 2.71 7.57
CA SER A 16 -2.72 4.03 8.01
C SER A 16 -2.86 5.06 6.90
N LEU A 17 -2.47 4.72 5.67
CA LEU A 17 -2.55 5.64 4.54
C LEU A 17 -4.00 5.98 4.19
N LEU A 18 -4.91 5.00 4.23
CA LEU A 18 -6.34 5.19 3.94
C LEU A 18 -7.01 6.09 4.98
N ARG A 19 -6.72 5.90 6.27
CA ARG A 19 -7.25 6.77 7.35
C ARG A 19 -6.86 8.22 7.19
N GLU A 20 -5.66 8.49 6.67
CA GLU A 20 -5.22 9.86 6.41
C GLU A 20 -5.96 10.49 5.22
N ILE A 21 -6.42 9.68 4.26
CA ILE A 21 -7.19 10.14 3.09
C ILE A 21 -8.64 10.45 3.44
N GLU A 22 -9.25 9.75 4.38
CA GLU A 22 -10.66 9.94 4.78
C GLU A 22 -11.01 11.40 5.15
N TRP A 23 -10.03 12.18 5.60
CA TRP A 23 -10.19 13.58 6.01
C TRP A 23 -9.77 14.59 4.94
N LEU A 24 -9.27 14.12 3.80
CA LEU A 24 -8.80 14.96 2.71
C LEU A 24 -9.86 15.05 1.61
N THR A 25 -10.06 16.25 1.08
CA THR A 25 -10.89 16.44 -0.11
C THR A 25 -10.12 16.03 -1.36
N GLU A 26 -10.79 15.46 -2.36
CA GLU A 26 -10.15 14.98 -3.60
C GLU A 26 -9.39 16.07 -4.37
N THR A 27 -9.76 17.34 -4.18
CA THR A 27 -9.06 18.51 -4.75
C THR A 27 -7.79 18.91 -4.00
N ASP A 28 -7.52 18.33 -2.83
CA ASP A 28 -6.31 18.60 -2.04
C ASP A 28 -5.11 17.92 -2.73
N ILE A 29 -4.04 18.68 -3.00
CA ILE A 29 -2.79 18.13 -3.55
C ILE A 29 -2.25 16.99 -2.65
N ARG A 30 -2.45 17.10 -1.33
CA ARG A 30 -2.08 16.05 -0.37
C ARG A 30 -2.88 14.78 -0.57
N PHE A 31 -4.16 14.86 -0.96
CA PHE A 31 -4.97 13.69 -1.32
C PHE A 31 -4.31 12.95 -2.47
N LYS A 32 -3.96 13.67 -3.55
CA LYS A 32 -3.31 13.08 -4.73
C LYS A 32 -1.98 12.39 -4.36
N THR A 33 -1.09 13.08 -3.65
CA THR A 33 0.19 12.51 -3.20
C THR A 33 -0.02 11.29 -2.31
N LYS A 34 -1.07 11.27 -1.48
CA LYS A 34 -1.35 10.15 -0.59
C LYS A 34 -1.90 8.94 -1.34
N VAL A 35 -2.77 9.16 -2.32
CA VAL A 35 -3.25 8.10 -3.23
C VAL A 35 -2.08 7.49 -4.00
N GLU A 36 -1.17 8.31 -4.54
CA GLU A 36 0.04 7.82 -5.22
C GLU A 36 0.91 6.97 -4.29
N LYS A 37 1.04 7.35 -3.02
CA LYS A 37 1.76 6.55 -2.01
C LYS A 37 1.08 5.20 -1.73
N ILE A 38 -0.25 5.15 -1.69
CA ILE A 38 -1.00 3.89 -1.55
C ILE A 38 -0.74 2.97 -2.74
N ILE A 39 -0.83 3.51 -3.96
CA ILE A 39 -0.57 2.75 -5.19
C ILE A 39 0.85 2.16 -5.15
N SER A 40 1.85 2.98 -4.81
CA SER A 40 3.25 2.54 -4.69
C SER A 40 3.44 1.39 -3.68
N GLU A 41 2.80 1.45 -2.51
CA GLU A 41 2.89 0.37 -1.52
C GLU A 41 2.22 -0.93 -2.00
N ILE A 42 1.10 -0.82 -2.74
CA ILE A 42 0.44 -1.97 -3.36
C ILE A 42 1.34 -2.60 -4.42
N ASP A 43 1.91 -1.78 -5.31
CA ASP A 43 2.82 -2.26 -6.37
C ASP A 43 4.05 -2.95 -5.78
N MET A 44 4.62 -2.37 -4.72
CA MET A 44 5.75 -2.98 -4.01
C MET A 44 5.39 -4.34 -3.41
N PHE A 45 4.22 -4.45 -2.76
CA PHE A 45 3.73 -5.72 -2.22
C PHE A 45 3.50 -6.77 -3.32
N MET A 46 2.89 -6.37 -4.44
CA MET A 46 2.66 -7.27 -5.58
C MET A 46 3.97 -7.79 -6.17
N ASN A 47 4.98 -6.92 -6.29
CA ASN A 47 6.31 -7.31 -6.76
C ASN A 47 7.03 -8.25 -5.78
N GLU A 48 6.98 -7.98 -4.48
CA GLU A 48 7.51 -8.89 -3.45
C GLU A 48 6.85 -10.27 -3.54
N CYS A 49 5.50 -10.32 -3.62
CA CYS A 49 4.78 -11.58 -3.78
C CYS A 49 5.13 -12.31 -5.08
N ALA A 50 5.27 -11.58 -6.20
CA ALA A 50 5.58 -12.19 -7.48
C ALA A 50 7.01 -12.73 -7.54
N ASN A 51 7.99 -12.02 -6.96
CA ASN A 51 9.36 -12.50 -6.78
C ASN A 51 9.40 -13.77 -5.91
N ASP A 52 8.68 -13.76 -4.79
CA ASP A 52 8.66 -14.92 -3.87
C ASP A 52 7.94 -16.14 -4.49
N LEU A 53 7.00 -15.91 -5.41
CA LEU A 53 6.34 -16.97 -6.21
C LEU A 53 7.15 -17.39 -7.44
N GLY A 54 8.28 -16.72 -7.74
CA GLY A 54 9.11 -16.98 -8.92
C GLY A 54 8.42 -16.67 -10.25
N ILE A 55 7.46 -15.74 -10.24
CA ILE A 55 6.72 -15.29 -11.44
C ILE A 55 7.54 -14.26 -12.22
N ILE A 56 8.40 -13.52 -11.53
CA ILE A 56 9.38 -12.55 -12.04
C ILE A 56 10.71 -12.77 -11.32
#